data_AF-A0A0S2T9I5-F1
#
_entry.id   AF-A0A0S2T9I5-F1
#
_cell.length_a   1.000
_cell.length_b   1.000
_cell.length_c   1.000
_cell.angle_alpha   90.00
_cell.angle_beta   90.00
_cell.angle_gamma   90.00
#
_symmetry.space_group_name_H-M   'P 1'
#
loop_
_entity.id
_entity.type
_entity.pdbx_description
1 polymer ?
#
loop_
_entity_poly.entity_id
_entity_poly.type
_entity_poly.pdbx_seq_one_letter_code
_entity_poly.pdbx_strand_id
1 'polypeptide(L)'
;MSSKQASKRGSRKYILRAFQQRFDLDRLDYKRRIKPGRDVAKITGLILAAAVYLTGFGLALYSYNQGMIDANFLNKISWIFMIPASVVGMFAYLITSNRREFPIREDIRAHVRDFEGEGGYLWRYAPILEQLELKKIDMEWLVTASREGRLAEMAPEDICTSVHALYAALQDKHPAAGAAAIDQIEQNLDQAPATD
;
A
#
# COMPACT_ATOMS: atom_id res chain seq x y z
N MET A 1 -32.42 -21.84 -25.59
CA MET A 1 -31.82 -20.74 -24.78
C MET A 1 -30.43 -21.15 -24.24
N SER A 2 -29.42 -21.32 -25.10
CA SER A 2 -28.07 -21.79 -24.69
C SER A 2 -26.92 -20.86 -25.16
N SER A 3 -27.16 -19.99 -26.15
CA SER A 3 -26.13 -19.12 -26.73
C SER A 3 -25.65 -17.99 -25.81
N LYS A 4 -26.52 -17.43 -24.95
CA LYS A 4 -26.16 -16.33 -24.04
C LYS A 4 -25.17 -16.74 -22.94
N GLN A 5 -25.04 -18.03 -22.61
CA GLN A 5 -24.16 -18.47 -21.52
C GLN A 5 -22.72 -18.73 -21.99
N ALA A 6 -22.56 -19.12 -23.26
CA ALA A 6 -21.26 -19.29 -23.89
C ALA A 6 -20.57 -17.94 -24.18
N SER A 7 -21.30 -16.92 -24.66
CA SER A 7 -20.73 -15.58 -24.90
C SER A 7 -20.26 -14.93 -23.59
N LYS A 8 -21.01 -15.09 -22.48
CA LYS A 8 -20.66 -14.58 -21.15
C LYS A 8 -19.32 -15.08 -20.61
N ARG A 9 -19.01 -16.36 -20.84
CA ARG A 9 -17.72 -16.95 -20.42
C ARG A 9 -16.57 -16.40 -21.26
N GLY A 10 -16.85 -16.01 -22.51
CA GLY A 10 -15.95 -15.26 -23.39
C GLY A 10 -15.69 -13.84 -22.90
N SER A 11 -16.74 -13.04 -22.66
CA SER A 11 -16.65 -11.65 -22.22
C SER A 11 -15.87 -11.50 -20.91
N ARG A 12 -16.14 -12.35 -19.91
CA ARG A 12 -15.39 -12.31 -18.65
C ARG A 12 -13.90 -12.63 -18.83
N LYS A 13 -13.58 -13.59 -19.71
CA LYS A 13 -12.19 -13.94 -20.02
C LYS A 13 -11.49 -12.81 -20.79
N TYR A 14 -12.21 -12.11 -21.65
CA TYR A 14 -11.72 -10.91 -22.34
C TYR A 14 -11.43 -9.79 -21.34
N ILE A 15 -12.38 -9.43 -20.47
CA ILE A 15 -12.21 -8.40 -19.43
C ILE A 15 -11.04 -8.73 -18.49
N LEU A 16 -10.94 -9.98 -18.04
CA LEU A 16 -9.85 -10.41 -17.15
C LEU A 16 -8.49 -10.38 -17.85
N ARG A 17 -8.43 -10.71 -19.15
CA ARG A 17 -7.21 -10.57 -19.95
C ARG A 17 -6.83 -9.10 -20.16
N ALA A 18 -7.79 -8.24 -20.48
CA ALA A 18 -7.57 -6.80 -20.62
C ALA A 18 -7.09 -6.18 -19.30
N PHE A 19 -7.65 -6.63 -18.18
CA PHE A 19 -7.20 -6.24 -16.84
C PHE A 19 -5.74 -6.66 -16.60
N GLN A 20 -5.39 -7.93 -16.83
CA GLN A 20 -4.03 -8.45 -16.61
C GLN A 20 -2.99 -7.83 -17.54
N GLN A 21 -3.39 -7.36 -18.73
CA GLN A 21 -2.47 -6.66 -19.64
C GLN A 21 -2.14 -5.25 -19.18
N ARG A 22 -3.03 -4.61 -18.41
CA ARG A 22 -2.91 -3.20 -18.02
C ARG A 22 -2.47 -3.00 -16.57
N PHE A 23 -2.92 -3.87 -15.67
CA PHE A 23 -2.63 -3.80 -14.24
C PHE A 23 -1.61 -4.87 -13.85
N ASP A 24 -0.42 -4.43 -13.43
CA ASP A 24 0.58 -5.30 -12.83
C ASP A 24 0.30 -5.46 -11.32
N LEU A 25 -0.37 -6.55 -10.97
CA LEU A 25 -0.74 -6.85 -9.58
C LEU A 25 0.48 -7.07 -8.67
N ASP A 26 1.62 -7.54 -9.19
CA ASP A 26 2.83 -7.70 -8.38
C ASP A 26 3.43 -6.32 -8.07
N ARG A 27 3.37 -5.39 -9.02
CA ARG A 27 3.82 -4.00 -8.81
C ARG A 27 2.88 -3.22 -7.88
N LEU A 28 1.58 -3.54 -7.90
CA LEU A 28 0.52 -2.97 -7.06
C LEU A 28 0.33 -3.69 -5.71
N ASP A 29 1.19 -4.64 -5.33
CA ASP A 29 1.16 -5.22 -3.98
C ASP A 29 1.95 -4.36 -2.99
N TYR A 30 1.33 -3.26 -2.53
CA TYR A 30 1.95 -2.32 -1.59
C TYR A 30 2.50 -3.02 -0.33
N LYS A 31 1.69 -3.90 0.27
CA LYS A 31 2.01 -4.54 1.56
C LYS A 31 3.23 -5.44 1.44
N ARG A 32 3.34 -6.23 0.37
CA ARG A 32 4.50 -7.10 0.12
C ARG A 32 5.75 -6.28 -0.16
N ARG A 33 5.64 -5.20 -0.92
CA ARG A 33 6.79 -4.36 -1.32
C ARG A 33 7.37 -3.56 -0.15
N ILE A 34 6.54 -3.02 0.75
CA ILE A 34 7.04 -2.25 1.91
C ILE A 34 7.60 -3.13 3.04
N LYS A 35 7.13 -4.38 3.16
CA LYS A 35 7.48 -5.29 4.26
C LYS A 35 9.00 -5.39 4.50
N PRO A 36 9.85 -5.69 3.51
CA PRO A 36 11.30 -5.75 3.73
C PRO A 36 11.88 -4.42 4.19
N GLY A 37 11.36 -3.30 3.67
CA GLY A 37 11.78 -1.96 4.09
C GLY A 37 11.48 -1.68 5.55
N ARG A 38 10.26 -1.99 6.00
CA ARG A 38 9.80 -1.83 7.38
C ARG A 38 10.53 -2.73 8.35
N ASP A 39 10.79 -3.99 7.99
CA ASP A 39 11.48 -4.92 8.87
C ASP A 39 12.93 -4.49 9.11
N VAL A 40 13.63 -4.00 8.09
CA VAL A 40 14.96 -3.42 8.28
C VAL A 40 14.91 -2.11 9.06
N ALA A 41 13.88 -1.27 8.88
CA ALA A 41 13.70 -0.06 9.68
C ALA A 41 13.55 -0.39 11.18
N LYS A 42 12.79 -1.45 11.53
CA LYS A 42 12.65 -1.91 12.92
C LYS A 42 13.99 -2.35 13.51
N ILE A 43 14.75 -3.15 12.75
CA ILE A 43 16.08 -3.60 13.16
C ILE A 43 17.02 -2.40 13.39
N THR A 44 16.99 -1.42 12.49
CA THR A 44 17.81 -0.21 12.58
C THR A 44 17.46 0.61 13.83
N GLY A 45 16.17 0.79 14.10
CA GLY A 45 15.70 1.47 15.32
C GLY A 45 16.12 0.75 16.60
N LEU A 46 16.03 -0.59 16.62
CA LEU A 46 16.45 -1.41 17.76
C LEU A 46 17.96 -1.30 18.01
N ILE A 47 18.78 -1.38 16.95
CA ILE A 47 20.24 -1.27 17.06
C ILE A 47 20.64 0.09 17.63
N LEU A 48 20.02 1.18 17.15
CA LEU A 48 20.33 2.52 17.62
C LEU A 48 19.88 2.75 19.07
N ALA A 49 18.70 2.25 19.46
CA ALA A 49 18.26 2.27 20.85
C ALA A 49 19.25 1.51 21.75
N ALA A 50 19.66 0.31 21.35
CA ALA A 50 20.62 -0.50 22.10
C ALA A 50 21.98 0.20 22.22
N ALA A 51 22.48 0.81 21.15
CA ALA A 51 23.76 1.53 21.17
C ALA A 51 23.75 2.71 22.15
N VAL A 52 22.69 3.53 22.13
CA VAL A 52 22.54 4.66 23.05
C VAL A 52 22.43 4.19 24.50
N TYR A 53 21.60 3.17 24.74
CA TYR A 53 21.42 2.61 26.07
C TYR A 53 22.71 2.02 26.63
N LEU A 54 23.39 1.16 25.86
CA LEU A 54 24.63 0.50 26.28
C LEU A 54 25.76 1.51 26.53
N THR A 55 25.81 2.60 25.76
CA THR A 55 26.78 3.68 25.98
C THR A 55 26.52 4.39 27.32
N GLY A 56 25.28 4.80 27.57
CA GLY A 56 24.90 5.46 28.83
C GLY A 56 25.08 4.55 30.04
N PHE A 57 24.64 3.30 29.93
CA PHE A 57 24.81 2.30 30.97
C PHE A 57 26.29 1.95 31.21
N GLY A 58 27.07 1.79 30.14
CA GLY A 58 28.50 1.49 30.24
C GLY A 58 29.29 2.60 30.95
N LEU A 59 29.00 3.86 30.65
CA LEU A 59 29.59 5.01 31.34
C LEU A 59 29.21 5.04 32.83
N ALA A 60 27.95 4.73 33.14
CA ALA A 60 27.48 4.66 34.53
C ALA A 60 28.16 3.51 35.30
N LEU A 61 28.24 2.32 34.69
CA LEU A 61 28.90 1.15 35.28
C LEU A 61 30.39 1.40 35.51
N TYR A 62 31.07 2.04 34.55
CA TYR A 62 32.46 2.45 34.71
C TYR A 62 32.63 3.41 35.89
N SER A 63 31.76 4.42 36.00
CA SER A 63 31.79 5.40 37.10
C SER A 63 31.52 4.77 38.46
N TYR A 64 30.65 3.76 38.52
CA TYR A 64 30.38 2.97 39.73
C TYR A 64 31.62 2.17 40.15
N ASN A 65 32.28 1.48 39.21
CA ASN A 65 33.49 0.71 39.49
C ASN A 65 34.67 1.57 39.97
N GLN A 66 34.70 2.86 39.61
CA GLN A 66 35.67 3.84 40.08
C GLN A 66 35.28 4.49 41.42
N GLY A 67 34.15 4.11 42.02
CA GLY A 67 33.64 4.69 43.26
C GLY A 67 33.16 6.14 43.13
N MET A 68 32.97 6.65 41.91
CA MET A 68 32.50 8.03 41.67
C MET A 68 30.99 8.20 41.91
N ILE A 69 30.23 7.10 41.82
CA ILE A 69 28.79 7.06 42.06
C ILE A 69 28.42 5.84 42.92
N ASP A 70 27.32 5.92 43.66
CA ASP A 70 26.81 4.80 44.46
C ASP A 70 25.85 3.89 43.66
N ALA A 71 25.52 2.74 44.24
CA ALA A 71 24.64 1.76 43.59
C ALA A 71 23.21 2.30 43.35
N ASN A 72 22.75 3.21 44.23
CA ASN A 72 21.44 3.83 44.10
C ASN A 72 21.38 4.76 42.87
N PHE A 73 22.44 5.56 42.67
CA PHE A 73 22.56 6.43 41.51
C PHE A 73 22.71 5.65 40.20
N LEU A 74 23.47 4.55 40.20
CA LEU A 74 23.56 3.64 39.04
C LEU A 74 22.18 3.10 38.63
N ASN A 75 21.39 2.63 39.60
CA ASN A 75 20.03 2.13 39.34
C ASN A 75 19.06 3.20 38.82
N LYS A 76 19.19 4.44 39.29
CA LYS A 76 18.37 5.55 38.76
C LYS A 76 18.75 5.85 37.31
N ILE A 77 20.04 5.89 37.02
CA ILE A 77 20.56 6.17 35.67
C ILE A 77 20.14 5.09 34.67
N SER A 78 20.23 3.81 35.04
CA SER A 78 19.84 2.71 34.13
C SER A 78 18.37 2.84 33.67
N TRP A 79 17.45 3.21 34.56
CA TRP A 79 16.05 3.47 34.19
C TRP A 79 15.87 4.77 33.40
N ILE A 80 16.51 5.86 33.82
CA ILE A 80 16.38 7.17 33.14
C ILE A 80 16.87 7.11 31.70
N PHE A 81 17.94 6.36 31.41
CA PHE A 81 18.49 6.22 30.06
C PHE A 81 17.66 5.32 29.14
N MET A 82 16.72 4.51 29.65
CA MET A 82 15.81 3.75 28.78
C MET A 82 14.92 4.66 27.94
N ILE A 83 14.47 5.80 28.50
CA ILE A 83 13.52 6.69 27.81
C ILE A 83 14.21 7.37 26.60
N PRO A 84 15.36 8.07 26.74
CA PRO A 84 16.06 8.65 25.60
C PRO A 84 16.46 7.61 24.54
N ALA A 85 16.91 6.42 24.95
CA ALA A 85 17.26 5.34 24.04
C ALA A 85 16.06 4.89 23.20
N SER A 86 14.89 4.73 23.85
CA SER A 86 13.65 4.35 23.17
C SER A 86 13.20 5.42 22.18
N VAL A 87 13.31 6.70 22.55
CA VAL A 87 12.98 7.84 21.68
C VAL A 87 13.89 7.87 20.46
N VAL A 88 15.21 7.72 20.63
CA VAL A 88 16.16 7.67 19.51
C VAL A 88 15.85 6.49 18.58
N GLY A 89 15.58 5.31 19.13
CA GLY A 89 15.19 4.14 18.35
C GLY A 89 13.91 4.36 17.54
N MET A 90 12.90 5.01 18.14
CA MET A 90 11.65 5.37 17.46
C MET A 90 11.88 6.35 16.30
N PHE A 91 12.68 7.40 16.51
CA PHE A 91 13.03 8.34 15.44
C PHE A 91 13.78 7.65 14.30
N ALA A 92 14.76 6.82 14.62
CA ALA A 92 15.51 6.05 13.64
C ALA A 92 14.60 5.11 12.84
N TYR A 93 13.66 4.44 13.49
CA TYR A 93 12.64 3.63 12.84
C TYR A 93 11.81 4.48 11.87
N LEU A 94 11.24 5.60 12.32
CA LEU A 94 10.38 6.45 11.49
C LEU A 94 11.11 7.01 10.26
N ILE A 95 12.33 7.53 10.45
CA ILE A 95 13.16 8.06 9.36
C ILE A 95 13.48 6.96 8.35
N THR A 96 13.90 5.79 8.84
CA THR A 96 14.29 4.68 7.97
C THR A 96 13.09 4.08 7.23
N SER A 97 11.94 3.96 7.90
CA SER A 97 10.69 3.47 7.30
C SER A 97 10.23 4.41 6.19
N ASN A 98 10.16 5.72 6.47
CA ASN A 98 9.72 6.72 5.48
C ASN A 98 10.65 6.75 4.27
N ARG A 99 11.97 6.75 4.47
CA ARG A 99 12.95 6.76 3.37
C ARG A 99 12.86 5.52 2.48
N ARG A 100 12.48 4.37 3.05
CA ARG A 100 12.33 3.10 2.32
C ARG A 100 10.97 2.94 1.67
N GLU A 101 9.92 3.49 2.27
CA GLU A 101 8.55 3.47 1.71
C GLU A 101 8.38 4.47 0.56
N PHE A 102 9.06 5.61 0.61
CA PHE A 102 8.98 6.66 -0.40
C PHE A 102 9.19 6.19 -1.85
N PRO A 103 10.30 5.49 -2.21
CA PRO A 103 10.50 5.05 -3.59
C PRO A 103 9.43 4.04 -4.06
N ILE A 104 8.86 3.24 -3.16
CA ILE A 104 7.78 2.30 -3.49
C ILE A 104 6.49 3.07 -3.80
N ARG A 105 6.17 4.09 -2.99
CA ARG A 105 5.02 4.97 -3.23
C ARG A 105 5.13 5.71 -4.55
N GLU A 106 6.31 6.27 -4.85
CA GLU A 106 6.55 6.96 -6.12
C GLU A 106 6.51 6.00 -7.32
N ASP A 107 7.05 4.79 -7.19
CA ASP A 107 6.97 3.78 -8.25
C ASP A 107 5.52 3.35 -8.55
N ILE A 108 4.70 3.19 -7.50
CA ILE A 108 3.27 2.90 -7.67
C ILE A 108 2.56 4.09 -8.30
N ARG A 109 2.82 5.32 -7.86
CA ARG A 109 2.23 6.52 -8.48
C ARG A 109 2.60 6.66 -9.95
N ALA A 110 3.86 6.39 -10.30
CA ALA A 110 4.31 6.38 -11.69
C ALA A 110 3.52 5.34 -12.49
N HIS A 111 3.40 4.12 -11.97
CA HIS A 111 2.61 3.08 -12.64
C HIS A 111 1.12 3.46 -12.79
N VAL A 112 0.53 4.08 -11.77
CA VAL A 112 -0.85 4.60 -11.83
C VAL A 112 -1.00 5.64 -12.92
N ARG A 113 -0.07 6.58 -13.03
CA ARG A 113 -0.06 7.57 -14.12
C ARG A 113 0.08 6.92 -15.49
N ASP A 114 0.93 5.90 -15.62
CA ASP A 114 1.16 5.19 -16.88
C ASP A 114 -0.12 4.48 -17.37
N PHE A 115 -0.87 3.83 -16.47
CA PHE A 115 -2.07 3.11 -16.88
C PHE A 115 -3.30 4.00 -17.03
N GLU A 116 -3.46 5.03 -16.19
CA GLU A 116 -4.59 5.98 -16.28
C GLU A 116 -4.50 6.87 -17.52
N GLY A 117 -3.32 7.36 -17.88
CA GLY A 117 -3.18 8.34 -18.97
C GLY A 117 -4.05 9.58 -18.77
N GLU A 118 -4.48 10.23 -19.87
CA GLU A 118 -5.30 11.45 -19.82
C GLU A 118 -6.80 11.18 -19.60
N GLY A 119 -7.31 10.00 -19.96
CA GLY A 119 -8.74 9.68 -19.91
C GLY A 119 -9.16 8.68 -18.83
N GLY A 120 -8.22 8.22 -18.00
CA GLY A 120 -8.43 7.18 -16.99
C GLY A 120 -8.72 5.80 -17.57
N TYR A 121 -8.34 4.74 -16.85
CA TYR A 121 -8.63 3.37 -17.27
C TYR A 121 -9.45 2.61 -16.22
N LEU A 122 -9.23 2.89 -14.93
CA LEU A 122 -9.89 2.21 -13.83
C LEU A 122 -11.41 2.43 -13.80
N TRP A 123 -11.88 3.62 -14.19
CA TRP A 123 -13.32 3.94 -14.24
C TRP A 123 -14.11 3.03 -15.18
N ARG A 124 -13.47 2.39 -16.16
CA ARG A 124 -14.16 1.45 -17.08
C ARG A 124 -14.75 0.27 -16.32
N TYR A 125 -14.20 -0.04 -15.15
CA TYR A 125 -14.66 -1.06 -14.23
C TYR A 125 -15.65 -0.55 -13.17
N ALA A 126 -16.14 0.68 -13.29
CA ALA A 126 -17.11 1.30 -12.37
C ALA A 126 -18.29 0.40 -11.98
N PRO A 127 -18.94 -0.35 -12.91
CA PRO A 127 -20.08 -1.20 -12.55
C PRO A 127 -19.79 -2.26 -11.48
N ILE A 128 -18.52 -2.70 -11.36
CA ILE A 128 -18.09 -3.60 -10.30
C ILE A 128 -17.55 -2.81 -9.11
N LEU A 129 -16.75 -1.76 -9.34
CA LEU A 129 -16.14 -0.96 -8.27
C LEU A 129 -17.19 -0.30 -7.35
N GLU A 130 -18.27 0.23 -7.92
CA GLU A 130 -19.37 0.87 -7.17
C GLU A 130 -20.14 -0.13 -6.29
N GLN A 131 -20.07 -1.42 -6.61
CA GLN A 131 -20.71 -2.49 -5.85
C GLN A 131 -19.78 -3.14 -4.82
N LEU A 132 -18.51 -2.70 -4.75
CA LEU A 132 -17.54 -3.19 -3.78
C LEU A 132 -17.53 -2.28 -2.54
N GLU A 133 -17.73 -2.87 -1.38
CA GLU A 133 -17.59 -2.17 -0.10
C GLU A 133 -16.19 -2.39 0.46
N LEU A 134 -15.30 -1.40 0.29
CA LEU A 134 -13.98 -1.40 0.92
C LEU A 134 -13.93 -0.43 2.10
N LYS A 135 -13.37 -0.89 3.21
CA LYS A 135 -13.28 -0.10 4.43
C LYS A 135 -12.36 1.10 4.20
N LYS A 136 -12.88 2.32 4.44
CA LYS A 136 -12.19 3.62 4.32
C LYS A 136 -11.90 4.09 2.88
N ILE A 137 -12.51 3.47 1.87
CA ILE A 137 -12.34 3.90 0.48
C ILE A 137 -13.71 4.30 -0.06
N ASP A 138 -13.81 5.53 -0.53
CA ASP A 138 -14.97 6.02 -1.27
C ASP A 138 -14.82 5.59 -2.74
N MET A 139 -15.60 4.59 -3.14
CA MET A 139 -15.56 4.03 -4.49
C MET A 139 -16.11 4.98 -5.55
N GLU A 140 -17.10 5.79 -5.19
CA GLU A 140 -17.68 6.79 -6.11
C GLU A 140 -16.66 7.87 -6.40
N TRP A 141 -15.96 8.34 -5.36
CA TRP A 141 -14.84 9.26 -5.52
C TRP A 141 -13.71 8.64 -6.34
N LEU A 142 -13.36 7.37 -6.09
CA LEU A 142 -12.29 6.67 -6.82
C LEU A 142 -12.59 6.55 -8.32
N VAL A 143 -13.83 6.20 -8.69
CA VAL A 143 -14.27 6.13 -10.09
C VAL A 143 -14.22 7.52 -10.74
N THR A 144 -14.68 8.55 -10.03
CA THR A 144 -14.66 9.93 -10.51
C THR A 144 -13.23 10.43 -10.70
N ALA A 145 -12.37 10.21 -9.71
CA ALA A 145 -10.96 10.57 -9.78
C ALA A 145 -10.22 9.85 -10.91
N SER A 146 -10.58 8.60 -11.22
CA SER A 146 -10.06 7.91 -12.40
C SER A 146 -10.51 8.57 -13.71
N ARG A 147 -11.81 8.89 -13.86
CA ARG A 147 -12.32 9.58 -15.06
C ARG A 147 -11.62 10.90 -15.34
N GLU A 148 -11.25 11.62 -14.29
CA GLU A 148 -10.60 12.92 -14.37
C GLU A 148 -9.06 12.83 -14.41
N GLY A 149 -8.48 11.63 -14.45
CA GLY A 149 -7.03 11.43 -14.44
C GLY A 149 -6.33 11.82 -13.13
N ARG A 150 -7.11 12.07 -12.06
CA ARG A 150 -6.62 12.51 -10.73
C ARG A 150 -6.33 11.36 -9.78
N LEU A 151 -6.42 10.11 -10.25
CA LEU A 151 -6.22 8.93 -9.40
C LEU A 151 -4.83 8.90 -8.73
N ALA A 152 -3.80 9.49 -9.36
CA ALA A 152 -2.45 9.58 -8.80
C ALA A 152 -2.35 10.47 -7.54
N GLU A 153 -3.36 11.30 -7.25
CA GLU A 153 -3.46 12.11 -6.03
C GLU A 153 -3.90 11.28 -4.82
N MET A 154 -4.52 10.12 -5.05
CA MET A 154 -4.96 9.20 -4.01
C MET A 154 -3.77 8.51 -3.33
N ALA A 155 -3.97 8.05 -2.09
CA ALA A 155 -3.00 7.21 -1.42
C ALA A 155 -2.74 5.93 -2.22
N PRO A 156 -1.47 5.60 -2.55
CA PRO A 156 -1.12 4.39 -3.29
C PRO A 156 -1.72 3.12 -2.67
N GLU A 157 -1.79 3.08 -1.34
CA GLU A 157 -2.37 1.97 -0.58
C GLU A 157 -3.83 1.69 -0.93
N ASP A 158 -4.63 2.74 -1.06
CA ASP A 158 -6.06 2.62 -1.32
C ASP A 158 -6.27 2.18 -2.77
N ILE A 159 -5.51 2.73 -3.73
CA ILE A 159 -5.54 2.30 -5.13
C ILE A 159 -5.19 0.82 -5.25
N CYS A 160 -4.10 0.39 -4.63
CA CYS A 160 -3.67 -1.01 -4.63
C CYS A 160 -4.77 -1.92 -4.06
N THR A 161 -5.38 -1.52 -2.96
CA THR A 161 -6.46 -2.29 -2.32
C THR A 161 -7.68 -2.42 -3.24
N SER A 162 -8.08 -1.34 -3.90
CA SER A 162 -9.19 -1.33 -4.85
C SER A 162 -8.93 -2.19 -6.09
N VAL A 163 -7.72 -2.11 -6.67
CA VAL A 163 -7.34 -2.92 -7.84
C VAL A 163 -7.29 -4.41 -7.50
N HIS A 164 -6.75 -4.78 -6.33
CA HIS A 164 -6.77 -6.17 -5.87
C HIS A 164 -8.19 -6.69 -5.59
N ALA A 165 -9.06 -5.86 -4.99
CA ALA A 165 -10.45 -6.22 -4.75
C ALA A 165 -11.23 -6.41 -6.05
N LEU A 166 -11.01 -5.53 -7.04
CA LEU A 166 -11.57 -5.66 -8.38
C LEU A 166 -11.10 -6.95 -9.06
N TYR A 167 -9.81 -7.27 -8.99
CA TYR A 167 -9.28 -8.51 -9.53
C TYR A 167 -9.93 -9.74 -8.90
N ALA A 168 -10.05 -9.78 -7.57
CA ALA A 168 -10.72 -10.86 -6.85
C ALA A 168 -12.20 -10.97 -7.28
N ALA A 169 -12.90 -9.84 -7.42
CA ALA A 169 -14.29 -9.83 -7.88
C ALA A 169 -14.45 -10.40 -9.31
N LEU A 170 -13.50 -10.07 -10.20
CA LEU A 170 -13.43 -10.57 -11.57
C LEU A 170 -13.01 -12.04 -11.65
N GLN A 171 -12.26 -12.57 -10.67
CA GLN A 171 -11.85 -13.98 -10.62
C GLN A 171 -12.93 -14.88 -9.98
N ASP A 172 -13.44 -14.52 -8.80
CA ASP A 172 -14.17 -15.42 -7.90
C ASP A 172 -15.69 -15.47 -8.14
N LYS A 173 -16.19 -14.93 -9.26
CA LYS A 173 -17.63 -14.79 -9.54
C LYS A 173 -18.37 -14.07 -8.41
N HIS A 174 -17.76 -13.03 -7.88
CA HIS A 174 -18.38 -12.17 -6.88
C HIS A 174 -19.75 -11.66 -7.39
N PRO A 175 -20.76 -11.50 -6.51
CA PRO A 175 -22.10 -11.00 -6.91
C PRO A 175 -22.04 -9.68 -7.67
N ALA A 176 -21.07 -8.82 -7.32
CA ALA A 176 -20.80 -7.56 -8.01
C ALA A 176 -20.46 -7.72 -9.49
N ALA A 177 -19.81 -8.84 -9.87
CA ALA A 177 -19.48 -9.19 -11.24
C ALA A 177 -20.65 -9.94 -11.93
N GLY A 178 -21.86 -9.41 -11.77
CA GLY A 178 -23.08 -9.91 -12.42
C GLY A 178 -23.06 -9.70 -13.93
N ALA A 179 -23.99 -10.33 -14.66
CA ALA A 179 -24.03 -10.26 -16.12
C ALA A 179 -24.19 -8.82 -16.65
N ALA A 180 -25.05 -8.02 -16.02
CA ALA A 180 -25.24 -6.61 -16.41
C ALA A 180 -23.96 -5.77 -16.22
N ALA A 181 -23.22 -6.00 -15.13
CA ALA A 181 -21.96 -5.30 -14.87
C ALA A 181 -20.86 -5.71 -15.87
N ILE A 182 -20.78 -7.00 -16.22
CA ILE A 182 -19.86 -7.51 -17.24
C ILE A 182 -20.16 -6.92 -18.62
N ASP A 183 -21.43 -6.87 -19.02
CA ASP A 183 -21.84 -6.31 -20.32
C ASP A 183 -21.55 -4.80 -20.39
N GLN A 184 -21.75 -4.06 -19.30
CA GLN A 184 -21.39 -2.63 -19.22
C GLN A 184 -19.88 -2.39 -19.25
N ILE A 185 -19.09 -3.24 -18.59
CA ILE A 185 -17.62 -3.13 -18.64
C ILE A 185 -17.10 -3.40 -20.04
N GLU A 186 -17.66 -4.40 -20.74
CA GLU A 186 -17.30 -4.68 -22.14
C GLU A 186 -17.54 -3.43 -23.01
N GLN A 187 -18.70 -2.78 -22.88
CA GLN A 187 -19.01 -1.53 -23.57
C GLN A 187 -18.04 -0.39 -23.20
N ASN A 188 -17.69 -0.23 -21.92
CA ASN A 188 -16.76 0.80 -21.47
C ASN A 188 -15.33 0.56 -21.94
N LEU A 189 -14.90 -0.70 -22.09
CA LEU A 189 -13.58 -1.06 -22.60
C LEU A 189 -13.46 -0.79 -24.11
N ASP A 190 -14.56 -0.96 -24.84
CA ASP A 190 -14.62 -0.71 -26.29
C ASP A 190 -14.75 0.79 -26.62
N GLN A 191 -15.10 1.63 -25.63
CA GLN A 191 -15.00 3.08 -25.75
C GLN A 191 -13.52 3.51 -25.77
N ALA A 192 -13.04 3.90 -26.95
CA ALA A 192 -11.73 4.53 -27.11
C ALA A 192 -11.63 5.74 -26.15
N PRO A 193 -10.46 6.02 -25.55
CA PRO A 193 -10.27 7.25 -24.80
C PRO A 193 -10.60 8.42 -25.74
N ALA A 194 -11.47 9.33 -25.29
CA ALA A 194 -11.77 10.55 -26.03
C ALA A 194 -10.44 11.29 -26.23
N THR A 195 -9.92 11.26 -27.45
CA THR A 195 -8.81 12.11 -27.87
C THR A 195 -9.40 13.48 -28.13
N ASP A 196 -9.18 14.41 -27.20
CA ASP A 196 -9.32 15.85 -27.47
C ASP A 196 -8.03 16.40 -28.07
#